data_AF-A0AA36MKE3-F1
#
_entry.id   AF-A0AA36MKE3-F1
#
_cell.length_a   1.000
_cell.length_b   1.000
_cell.length_c   1.000
_cell.angle_alpha   90.00
_cell.angle_beta   90.00
_cell.angle_gamma   90.00
#
_symmetry.space_group_name_H-M   'P 1'
#
loop_
_entity.id
_entity.type
_entity.pdbx_description
1 polymer ?
#
loop_
_entity_poly.entity_id
_entity_poly.type
_entity_poly.pdbx_seq_one_letter_code
_entity_poly.pdbx_strand_id
1 'polypeptide(L)'
;MSAIQEAKEDIMELFNFQKEGMTNFKIQGLLAGNSLDMGIEMGFGEFKSPAQRIPLINIADQFSVLLASLPFISLESKEKAIAALQDFSTQDAGRAHGVPLRPGSVIALHNKAWNRFLSMADWTLYPSAPENENGIHEGWTHQRFTVVDAGNGQIALHNTIHNCFVGTGSGSGVAAQPLGP
;
A
#
# COMPACT_ATOMS: atom_id res chain seq x y z
N MET A 1 0.09 -43.44 10.83
CA MET A 1 0.52 -42.25 11.59
C MET A 1 0.47 -41.09 10.62
N SER A 2 -0.51 -40.20 10.80
CA SER A 2 -0.81 -39.11 9.89
C SER A 2 0.19 -37.98 10.12
N ALA A 3 0.98 -37.64 9.11
CA ALA A 3 1.88 -36.49 9.16
C ALA A 3 1.01 -35.22 9.10
N ILE A 4 1.01 -34.46 10.18
CA ILE A 4 0.51 -33.08 10.17
C ILE A 4 1.49 -32.31 9.29
N GLN A 5 1.05 -32.00 8.07
CA GLN A 5 1.71 -31.01 7.23
C GLN A 5 1.66 -29.69 8.01
N GLU A 6 2.78 -29.27 8.59
CA GLU A 6 2.93 -27.93 9.15
C GLU A 6 2.59 -26.95 8.02
N ALA A 7 1.44 -26.28 8.16
CA ALA A 7 1.09 -25.16 7.30
C ALA A 7 2.20 -24.14 7.47
N LYS A 8 2.97 -23.92 6.40
CA LYS A 8 4.03 -22.92 6.35
C LYS A 8 3.36 -21.56 6.50
N GLU A 9 3.31 -21.06 7.72
CA GLU A 9 2.75 -19.75 8.05
C GLU A 9 3.54 -18.71 7.26
N ASP A 10 2.87 -18.02 6.34
CA ASP A 10 3.51 -16.97 5.55
C ASP A 10 3.65 -15.73 6.43
N ILE A 11 4.87 -15.50 6.93
CA ILE A 11 5.17 -14.45 7.88
C ILE A 11 5.84 -13.31 7.12
N MET A 12 5.15 -12.16 7.08
CA MET A 12 5.67 -10.93 6.51
C MET A 12 6.42 -10.13 7.57
N GLU A 13 7.67 -9.75 7.28
CA GLU A 13 8.42 -8.81 8.11
C GLU A 13 8.00 -7.37 7.77
N LEU A 14 7.46 -6.65 8.76
CA LEU A 14 7.02 -5.26 8.62
C LEU A 14 8.16 -4.26 8.84
N PHE A 15 9.03 -4.56 9.80
CA PHE A 15 10.23 -3.79 10.11
C PHE A 15 11.23 -4.66 10.84
N ASN A 16 12.49 -4.22 10.81
CA ASN A 16 13.59 -4.88 11.50
C ASN A 16 14.60 -3.84 11.97
N PHE A 17 14.72 -3.70 13.28
CA PHE A 17 15.71 -2.84 13.92
C PHE A 17 16.78 -3.70 14.56
N GLN A 18 18.02 -3.51 14.12
CA GLN A 18 19.16 -4.19 14.70
C GLN A 18 20.24 -3.21 15.10
N LYS A 19 20.94 -3.54 16.18
CA LYS A 19 22.11 -2.80 16.66
C LYS A 19 23.20 -3.79 16.98
N GLU A 20 24.40 -3.49 16.50
CA GLU A 20 25.61 -4.26 16.79
C GLU A 20 26.42 -3.63 17.93
N GLY A 21 27.27 -4.44 18.57
CA GLY A 21 28.21 -3.99 19.60
C GLY A 21 28.06 -4.72 20.93
N MET A 22 28.67 -4.16 21.98
CA MET A 22 28.67 -4.76 23.33
C MET A 22 27.27 -4.98 23.87
N THR A 23 26.30 -4.13 23.51
CA THR A 23 24.87 -4.45 23.64
C THR A 23 24.31 -4.50 22.24
N ASN A 24 23.96 -5.70 21.79
CA ASN A 24 23.31 -5.92 20.52
C ASN A 24 21.84 -6.27 20.73
N PHE A 25 21.01 -5.95 19.75
CA PHE A 25 19.61 -6.37 19.74
C PHE A 25 19.09 -6.50 18.33
N LYS A 26 18.03 -7.29 18.18
CA LYS A 26 17.21 -7.41 16.98
C LYS A 26 15.75 -7.36 17.40
N ILE A 27 15.00 -6.41 16.87
CA ILE A 27 13.57 -6.25 17.11
C ILE A 27 12.86 -6.24 15.76
N GLN A 28 11.91 -7.16 15.58
CA GLN A 28 11.19 -7.36 14.34
C GLN A 28 9.68 -7.18 14.57
N GLY A 29 9.01 -6.51 13.64
CA GLY A 29 7.57 -6.55 13.52
C GLY A 29 7.20 -7.64 12.52
N LEU A 30 6.39 -8.61 12.93
CA LEU A 30 6.03 -9.77 12.12
C LEU A 30 4.51 -9.82 11.97
N LEU A 31 4.03 -9.90 10.73
CA LEU A 31 2.62 -10.15 10.43
C LEU A 31 2.47 -11.59 9.94
N ALA A 32 1.76 -12.41 10.70
CA ALA A 32 1.49 -13.80 10.37
C ALA A 32 -0.01 -14.01 10.25
N GLY A 33 -0.50 -14.14 9.02
CA GLY A 33 -1.95 -14.12 8.80
C GLY A 33 -2.55 -12.78 9.21
N ASN A 34 -3.32 -12.80 10.29
CA ASN A 34 -3.96 -11.64 10.93
C ASN A 34 -3.39 -11.31 12.33
N SER A 35 -2.31 -11.98 12.75
CA SER A 35 -1.62 -11.71 14.01
C SER A 35 -0.42 -10.81 13.77
N LEU A 36 -0.38 -9.70 14.50
CA LEU A 36 0.81 -8.87 14.60
C LEU A 36 1.61 -9.33 15.83
N ASP A 37 2.85 -9.69 15.58
CA ASP A 37 3.77 -10.25 16.54
C ASP A 37 5.07 -9.44 16.57
N MET A 38 5.76 -9.50 17.71
CA MET A 38 7.07 -8.88 17.91
C MET A 38 8.12 -9.96 18.09
N GLY A 39 9.11 -10.01 17.19
CA GLY A 39 10.33 -10.77 17.38
C GLY A 39 11.33 -9.95 18.20
N ILE A 40 11.91 -10.52 19.25
CA ILE A 40 12.93 -9.88 20.08
C ILE A 40 14.09 -10.84 20.30
N GLU A 41 15.30 -10.36 20.03
CA GLU A 41 16.56 -10.97 20.41
C GLU A 41 17.45 -9.88 21.01
N MET A 42 18.13 -10.17 22.10
CA MET A 42 19.05 -9.25 22.76
C MET A 42 20.37 -9.96 23.04
N GLY A 43 21.49 -9.24 23.03
CA GLY A 43 22.78 -9.80 23.35
C GLY A 43 23.70 -8.83 24.05
N PHE A 44 24.64 -9.38 24.79
CA PHE A 44 25.70 -8.67 25.47
C PHE A 44 27.05 -9.32 25.17
N GLY A 45 27.89 -8.64 24.37
CA GLY A 45 29.13 -9.21 23.85
C GLY A 45 28.88 -10.49 23.05
N GLU A 46 29.52 -11.59 23.46
CA GLU A 46 29.35 -12.91 22.84
C GLU A 46 28.07 -13.64 23.27
N PHE A 47 27.39 -13.15 24.30
CA PHE A 47 26.16 -13.76 24.81
C PHE A 47 24.96 -13.22 24.05
N LYS A 48 24.06 -14.11 23.63
CA LYS A 48 22.79 -13.77 22.99
C LYS A 48 21.64 -14.48 23.69
N SER A 49 20.50 -13.82 23.79
CA SER A 49 19.24 -14.42 24.20
C SER A 49 18.73 -15.30 23.06
N PRO A 50 17.89 -16.30 23.37
CA PRO A 50 17.05 -16.91 22.35
C PRO A 50 16.19 -15.84 21.66
N ALA A 51 15.95 -16.01 20.36
CA ALA A 51 14.97 -15.20 19.66
C ALA A 51 13.56 -15.58 20.14
N GLN A 52 12.83 -14.60 20.68
CA GLN A 52 11.48 -14.79 21.19
C GLN A 52 10.47 -14.10 20.28
N ARG A 53 9.39 -14.80 19.92
CA ARG A 53 8.22 -14.21 19.26
C ARG A 53 7.14 -13.96 20.30
N ILE A 54 6.64 -12.74 20.37
CA ILE A 54 5.62 -12.29 21.31
C ILE A 54 4.39 -11.86 20.51
N PRO A 55 3.25 -12.55 20.61
CA PRO A 55 2.03 -12.10 19.95
C PRO A 55 1.57 -10.80 20.60
N LEU A 56 1.37 -9.75 19.79
CA LEU A 56 0.90 -8.46 20.30
C LEU A 56 -0.62 -8.38 20.21
N ILE A 57 -1.17 -8.67 19.03
CA ILE A 57 -2.57 -8.40 18.74
C ILE A 57 -3.08 -9.24 17.55
N ASN A 58 -4.25 -9.85 17.71
CA ASN A 58 -5.02 -10.37 16.57
C ASN A 58 -5.88 -9.22 16.01
N ILE A 59 -5.60 -8.82 14.77
CA ILE A 59 -6.21 -7.64 14.16
C ILE A 59 -7.71 -7.86 13.93
N ALA A 60 -8.09 -9.06 13.47
CA ALA A 60 -9.49 -9.37 13.18
C ALA A 60 -10.35 -9.36 14.45
N ASP A 61 -9.85 -9.94 15.53
CA ASP A 61 -10.57 -9.98 16.81
C ASP A 61 -10.81 -8.56 17.35
N GLN A 62 -9.80 -7.70 17.30
CA GLN A 62 -9.91 -6.35 17.84
C GLN A 62 -10.82 -5.46 16.99
N PHE A 63 -10.76 -5.61 15.67
CA PHE A 63 -11.66 -4.88 14.79
C PHE A 63 -13.11 -5.39 14.88
N SER A 64 -13.33 -6.67 15.20
CA SER A 64 -14.68 -7.21 15.37
C SER A 64 -15.44 -6.49 16.49
N VAL A 65 -14.75 -6.16 17.59
CA VAL A 65 -15.32 -5.41 18.71
C VAL A 65 -15.73 -4.00 18.27
N LEU A 66 -14.87 -3.34 17.49
CA LEU A 66 -15.16 -2.02 16.93
C LEU A 66 -16.35 -2.07 15.96
N LEU A 67 -16.36 -3.02 15.02
CA LEU A 67 -17.44 -3.18 14.04
C LEU A 67 -18.78 -3.52 14.71
N ALA A 68 -18.78 -4.30 15.77
CA ALA A 68 -19.99 -4.60 16.54
C ALA A 68 -20.62 -3.31 17.12
N SER A 69 -19.80 -2.35 17.52
CA SER A 69 -20.26 -1.07 18.09
C SER A 69 -20.87 -0.09 17.08
N LEU A 70 -20.75 -0.34 15.76
CA LEU A 70 -21.23 0.57 14.72
C LEU A 70 -22.65 0.19 14.27
N PRO A 71 -23.70 0.94 14.67
CA PRO A 71 -25.09 0.58 14.36
C PRO A 71 -25.49 0.88 12.92
N PHE A 72 -24.73 1.71 12.21
CA PHE A 72 -25.03 2.17 10.84
C PHE A 72 -24.43 1.26 9.74
N ILE A 73 -23.71 0.20 10.13
CA ILE A 73 -23.14 -0.77 9.18
C ILE A 73 -23.99 -2.04 9.21
N SER A 74 -24.35 -2.55 8.02
CA SER A 74 -25.11 -3.81 7.91
C SER A 74 -24.30 -5.00 8.42
N LEU A 75 -25.00 -6.07 8.84
CA LEU A 75 -24.35 -7.30 9.29
C LEU A 75 -23.44 -7.90 8.21
N GLU A 76 -23.93 -7.95 6.96
CA GLU A 76 -23.18 -8.47 5.82
C GLU A 76 -21.88 -7.67 5.55
N SER A 77 -21.92 -6.34 5.67
CA SER A 77 -20.72 -5.51 5.52
C SER A 77 -19.71 -5.74 6.64
N LYS A 78 -20.17 -5.99 7.88
CA LYS A 78 -19.27 -6.34 9.00
C LYS A 78 -18.60 -7.69 8.76
N GLU A 79 -19.35 -8.69 8.30
CA GLU A 79 -18.81 -10.01 7.99
C GLU A 79 -17.76 -9.95 6.87
N LYS A 80 -18.03 -9.20 5.79
CA LYS A 80 -17.06 -8.99 4.71
C LYS A 80 -15.79 -8.27 5.18
N ALA A 81 -15.93 -7.26 6.05
CA ALA A 81 -14.78 -6.57 6.62
C ALA A 81 -13.92 -7.49 7.49
N ILE A 82 -14.54 -8.34 8.32
CA ILE A 82 -13.81 -9.33 9.15
C ILE A 82 -13.13 -10.38 8.26
N ALA A 83 -13.80 -10.87 7.21
CA ALA A 83 -13.20 -11.82 6.27
C ALA A 83 -11.98 -11.23 5.56
N ALA A 84 -12.05 -9.96 5.15
CA ALA A 84 -10.89 -9.26 4.57
C ALA A 84 -9.75 -9.10 5.60
N LEU A 85 -10.07 -8.87 6.87
CA LEU A 85 -9.08 -8.79 7.97
C LEU A 85 -8.37 -10.12 8.26
N GLN A 86 -8.99 -11.25 7.92
CA GLN A 86 -8.39 -12.57 8.07
C GLN A 86 -7.42 -12.93 6.95
N ASP A 87 -7.52 -12.29 5.78
CA ASP A 87 -6.71 -12.57 4.57
C ASP A 87 -5.55 -11.56 4.36
N PHE A 88 -5.14 -10.82 5.40
CA PHE A 88 -4.06 -9.81 5.31
C PHE A 88 -2.68 -10.38 4.90
N SER A 89 -2.53 -11.70 4.84
CA SER A 89 -1.24 -12.36 4.93
C SER A 89 -0.32 -12.14 3.73
N THR A 90 -0.83 -11.82 2.53
CA THR A 90 0.05 -11.63 1.35
C THR A 90 -0.47 -10.71 0.26
N GLN A 91 -1.78 -10.71 -0.05
CA GLN A 91 -2.26 -9.98 -1.24
C GLN A 91 -2.25 -8.46 -1.07
N ASP A 92 -2.42 -7.95 0.15
CA ASP A 92 -2.57 -6.51 0.40
C ASP A 92 -1.44 -5.90 1.23
N ALA A 93 -0.88 -6.61 2.23
CA ALA A 93 0.19 -6.08 3.06
C ALA A 93 1.52 -5.88 2.29
N GLY A 94 1.80 -6.71 1.27
CA GLY A 94 2.97 -6.59 0.40
C GLY A 94 2.86 -5.51 -0.69
N ARG A 95 1.65 -4.95 -0.91
CA ARG A 95 1.41 -3.88 -1.90
C ARG A 95 1.80 -2.49 -1.39
N ALA A 96 2.16 -2.35 -0.12
CA ALA A 96 2.55 -1.08 0.49
C ALA A 96 3.93 -0.54 0.05
N HIS A 97 4.60 -1.17 -0.92
CA HIS A 97 5.80 -0.62 -1.58
C HIS A 97 5.48 0.39 -2.70
N GLY A 98 4.22 0.80 -2.86
CA GLY A 98 3.82 1.88 -3.75
C GLY A 98 3.65 3.21 -3.03
N VAL A 99 3.93 4.32 -3.72
CA VAL A 99 3.51 5.67 -3.30
C VAL A 99 2.05 5.57 -2.85
N PRO A 100 1.70 5.90 -1.59
CA PRO A 100 0.32 5.80 -1.15
C PRO A 100 -0.50 6.80 -1.96
N LEU A 101 -1.23 6.31 -2.97
CA LEU A 101 -2.11 7.09 -3.81
C LEU A 101 -3.37 7.42 -3.01
N ARG A 102 -3.22 8.40 -2.12
CA ARG A 102 -4.29 8.86 -1.24
C ARG A 102 -5.19 9.81 -2.02
N PRO A 103 -6.52 9.64 -1.99
CA PRO A 103 -7.44 10.66 -2.48
C PRO A 103 -7.07 12.04 -1.93
N GLY A 104 -7.01 13.04 -2.80
CA GLY A 104 -6.56 14.40 -2.51
C GLY A 104 -5.05 14.65 -2.67
N SER A 105 -4.22 13.61 -2.81
CA SER A 105 -2.80 13.81 -3.13
C SER A 105 -2.60 14.18 -4.61
N VAL A 106 -1.52 14.94 -4.89
CA VAL A 106 -1.10 15.27 -6.25
C VAL A 106 0.17 14.49 -6.57
N ILE A 107 0.14 13.76 -7.68
CA ILE A 107 1.24 12.90 -8.14
C ILE A 107 1.70 13.27 -9.55
N ALA A 108 2.87 12.76 -9.94
CA ALA A 108 3.33 12.70 -11.32
C ALA A 108 3.81 11.28 -11.65
N LEU A 109 3.54 10.79 -12.86
CA LEU A 109 3.90 9.44 -13.28
C LEU A 109 5.20 9.47 -14.08
N HIS A 110 6.29 8.95 -13.51
CA HIS A 110 7.62 8.94 -14.14
C HIS A 110 7.93 7.58 -14.78
N ASN A 111 8.35 7.61 -16.04
CA ASN A 111 8.92 6.46 -16.73
C ASN A 111 10.45 6.52 -16.66
N LYS A 112 11.04 5.71 -15.77
CA LYS A 112 12.48 5.64 -15.53
C LYS A 112 13.29 5.16 -16.74
N ALA A 113 12.71 4.35 -17.63
CA ALA A 113 13.41 3.86 -18.82
C ALA A 113 13.66 4.99 -19.84
N TRP A 114 12.77 5.98 -19.87
CA TRP A 114 12.82 7.08 -20.83
C TRP A 114 13.09 8.44 -20.20
N ASN A 115 13.23 8.49 -18.87
CA ASN A 115 13.34 9.69 -18.03
C ASN A 115 12.27 10.73 -18.38
N ARG A 116 11.01 10.33 -18.46
CA ARG A 116 9.91 11.20 -18.91
C ARG A 116 8.69 11.03 -18.03
N PHE A 117 7.96 12.11 -17.85
CA PHE A 117 6.70 12.12 -17.13
C PHE A 117 5.51 12.00 -18.08
N LEU A 118 4.44 11.35 -17.62
CA LEU A 118 3.16 11.38 -18.32
C LEU A 118 2.62 12.81 -18.28
N SER A 119 2.27 13.36 -19.44
CA SER A 119 1.65 14.66 -19.61
C SER A 119 0.26 14.49 -20.20
N MET A 120 -0.64 15.41 -19.86
CA MET A 120 -1.98 15.49 -20.43
C MET A 120 -2.21 16.88 -21.02
N ALA A 121 -2.84 16.93 -22.19
CA ALA A 121 -3.42 18.14 -22.75
C ALA A 121 -4.60 17.74 -23.63
N ASP A 122 -5.65 18.55 -23.57
CA ASP A 122 -6.90 18.35 -24.30
C ASP A 122 -7.48 16.93 -24.06
N TRP A 123 -7.29 16.05 -25.05
CA TRP A 123 -7.82 14.68 -25.09
C TRP A 123 -6.72 13.61 -25.13
N THR A 124 -5.45 14.03 -25.07
CA THR A 124 -4.30 13.17 -25.37
C THR A 124 -3.35 13.07 -24.19
N LEU A 125 -2.81 11.87 -24.00
CA LEU A 125 -1.67 11.62 -23.14
C LEU A 125 -0.40 11.57 -23.98
N TYR A 126 0.63 12.29 -23.54
CA TYR A 126 1.90 12.38 -24.26
C TYR A 126 3.08 12.43 -23.27
N PRO A 127 4.28 12.04 -23.69
CA PRO A 127 5.45 12.13 -22.83
C PRO A 127 5.93 13.59 -22.69
N SER A 128 6.41 13.95 -21.49
CA SER A 128 7.11 15.22 -21.28
C SER A 128 8.46 15.25 -22.01
N ALA A 129 9.12 16.42 -22.00
CA ALA A 129 10.56 16.47 -22.22
C ALA A 129 11.30 15.59 -21.19
N PRO A 130 12.48 15.04 -21.53
CA PRO A 130 13.26 14.25 -20.59
C PRO A 130 13.59 15.05 -19.32
N GLU A 131 13.36 14.47 -18.15
CA GLU A 131 13.64 15.08 -16.85
C GLU A 131 13.95 14.00 -15.81
N ASN A 132 14.81 14.34 -14.85
CA ASN A 132 15.24 13.39 -13.83
C ASN A 132 14.15 13.17 -12.77
N GLU A 133 14.20 12.02 -12.08
CA GLU A 133 13.22 11.63 -11.05
C GLU A 133 13.23 12.50 -9.78
N ASN A 134 14.15 13.47 -9.67
CA ASN A 134 14.39 14.31 -8.49
C ASN A 134 13.25 15.30 -8.17
N GLY A 135 12.21 15.33 -8.99
CA GLY A 135 11.03 16.15 -8.78
C GLY A 135 10.51 16.73 -10.08
N ILE A 136 9.21 16.93 -10.16
CA ILE A 136 8.58 17.65 -11.26
C ILE A 136 8.89 19.15 -11.14
N HIS A 137 9.25 19.79 -12.26
CA HIS A 137 9.43 21.24 -12.31
C HIS A 137 8.20 21.98 -11.78
N GLU A 138 8.39 23.10 -11.08
CA GLU A 138 7.27 23.84 -10.48
C GLU A 138 6.27 24.33 -11.53
N GLY A 139 6.74 24.77 -12.70
CA GLY A 139 5.89 25.23 -13.81
C GLY A 139 5.23 24.12 -14.63
N TRP A 140 5.53 22.84 -14.35
CA TRP A 140 4.99 21.71 -15.09
C TRP A 140 3.67 21.27 -14.45
N THR A 141 2.57 21.73 -15.04
CA THR A 141 1.21 21.51 -14.51
C THR A 141 0.45 20.41 -15.27
N HIS A 142 0.85 20.11 -16.51
CA HIS A 142 0.24 19.11 -17.38
C HIS A 142 0.55 17.67 -16.93
N GLN A 143 1.59 17.49 -16.11
CA GLN A 143 2.08 16.21 -15.61
C GLN A 143 1.60 15.91 -14.18
N ARG A 144 0.83 16.83 -13.59
CA ARG A 144 0.30 16.73 -12.23
C ARG A 144 -1.11 16.14 -12.28
N PHE A 145 -1.33 15.10 -11.48
CA PHE A 145 -2.62 14.43 -11.38
C PHE A 145 -3.06 14.37 -9.93
N THR A 146 -4.26 14.89 -9.67
CA THR A 146 -4.95 14.72 -8.40
C THR A 146 -5.53 13.32 -8.35
N VAL A 147 -5.19 12.58 -7.30
CA VAL A 147 -5.80 11.29 -7.01
C VAL A 147 -7.20 11.56 -6.46
N VAL A 148 -8.22 11.03 -7.13
CA VAL A 148 -9.62 11.15 -6.74
C VAL A 148 -10.14 9.78 -6.33
N ASP A 149 -10.96 9.72 -5.27
CA ASP A 149 -11.65 8.50 -4.88
C ASP A 149 -12.74 8.17 -5.92
N ALA A 150 -12.63 7.02 -6.56
CA ALA A 150 -13.61 6.54 -7.54
C ALA A 150 -14.65 5.58 -6.91
N GLY A 151 -14.58 5.35 -5.60
CA GLY A 151 -15.41 4.40 -4.86
C GLY A 151 -14.93 2.95 -5.01
N ASN A 152 -15.46 2.05 -4.18
CA ASN A 152 -15.13 0.61 -4.20
C ASN A 152 -13.62 0.30 -4.12
N GLY A 153 -12.85 1.12 -3.43
CA GLY A 153 -11.40 0.97 -3.32
C GLY A 153 -10.62 1.33 -4.61
N GLN A 154 -11.28 1.98 -5.57
CA GLN A 154 -10.68 2.42 -6.82
C GLN A 154 -10.30 3.90 -6.75
N ILE A 155 -9.36 4.30 -7.60
CA ILE A 155 -8.93 5.69 -7.75
C ILE A 155 -9.08 6.15 -9.20
N ALA A 156 -9.23 7.46 -9.39
CA ALA A 156 -9.12 8.12 -10.68
C ALA A 156 -7.98 9.16 -10.64
N LEU A 157 -7.32 9.38 -11.77
CA LEU A 157 -6.25 10.37 -11.91
C LEU A 157 -6.78 11.56 -12.71
N HIS A 158 -6.94 12.71 -12.06
CA HIS A 158 -7.51 13.92 -12.64
C HIS A 158 -6.44 14.99 -12.88
N ASN A 159 -6.36 15.54 -14.09
CA ASN A 159 -5.59 16.74 -14.32
C ASN A 159 -6.48 17.97 -14.11
N THR A 160 -6.15 18.81 -13.12
CA THR A 160 -6.97 19.96 -12.73
C THR A 160 -6.94 21.11 -13.75
N ILE A 161 -5.88 21.21 -14.58
CA ILE A 161 -5.78 22.25 -15.61
C ILE A 161 -6.68 21.93 -16.80
N HIS A 162 -6.69 20.67 -17.24
CA HIS A 162 -7.48 20.24 -18.39
C HIS A 162 -8.87 19.72 -18.01
N ASN A 163 -9.12 19.54 -16.72
CA ASN A 163 -10.36 19.01 -16.17
C ASN A 163 -10.75 17.63 -16.74
N CYS A 164 -9.73 16.79 -16.98
CA CYS A 164 -9.88 15.48 -17.60
C CYS A 164 -9.27 14.39 -16.71
N PHE A 165 -9.82 13.19 -16.80
CA PHE A 165 -9.29 11.98 -16.19
C PHE A 165 -8.41 11.20 -17.14
N VAL A 166 -7.42 10.49 -16.61
CA VAL A 166 -6.76 9.42 -17.34
C VAL A 166 -7.76 8.28 -17.51
N GLY A 167 -8.04 7.87 -18.73
CA GLY A 167 -8.99 6.80 -19.01
C GLY A 167 -8.63 6.01 -20.27
N THR A 168 -9.32 4.92 -20.51
CA THR A 168 -9.17 4.16 -21.76
C THR A 168 -10.36 4.43 -22.67
N GLY A 169 -10.10 4.83 -23.91
CA GLY A 169 -11.14 4.94 -24.94
C GLY A 169 -11.59 3.56 -25.44
N SER A 170 -12.49 3.53 -26.43
CA SER A 170 -12.90 2.29 -27.11
C SER A 170 -11.84 1.68 -28.04
N GLY A 171 -10.61 2.21 -28.03
CA GLY A 171 -9.45 1.70 -28.76
C GLY A 171 -8.35 1.22 -27.81
N SER A 172 -7.26 0.65 -28.34
CA SER A 172 -6.17 0.06 -27.56
C SER A 172 -5.25 1.06 -26.82
N GLY A 173 -5.69 2.32 -26.64
CA GLY A 173 -4.89 3.41 -26.08
C GLY A 173 -5.49 4.06 -24.84
N VAL A 174 -4.61 4.53 -23.96
CA VAL A 174 -4.99 5.40 -22.83
C VAL A 174 -5.11 6.84 -23.34
N ALA A 175 -6.19 7.53 -22.98
CA ALA A 175 -6.53 8.87 -23.43
C ALA A 175 -7.01 9.74 -22.25
N ALA A 176 -7.21 11.03 -22.49
CA ALA A 176 -7.89 11.88 -21.53
C ALA A 176 -9.41 11.78 -21.73
N GLN A 177 -10.15 11.61 -20.64
CA GLN A 177 -11.61 11.55 -20.63
C GLN A 177 -12.16 12.79 -19.92
N PRO A 178 -13.09 13.54 -20.53
CA PRO A 178 -13.72 14.68 -19.85
C PRO A 178 -14.54 14.20 -18.66
N LEU A 179 -14.76 15.10 -17.70
CA LEU A 179 -15.94 14.99 -16.85
C LEU A 179 -17.19 14.97 -17.74
N GLY A 180 -18.02 13.94 -17.61
CA GLY A 180 -19.33 13.91 -18.25
C GLY A 180 -20.21 15.09 -17.80
N PRO A 181 -21.31 15.38 -18.51
CA PRO A 181 -22.32 16.30 -18.02
C PRO A 181 -22.93 15.83 -16.69
#